data_AF-A0A2R5GAI7-F1
#
_entry.id   AF-A0A2R5GAI7-F1
#
_cell.length_a   1.000
_cell.length_b   1.000
_cell.length_c   1.000
_cell.angle_alpha   90.00
_cell.angle_beta   90.00
_cell.angle_gamma   90.00
#
_symmetry.space_group_name_H-M   'P 1'
#
loop_
_entity.id
_entity.type
_entity.pdbx_description
1 polymer ?
#
loop_
_entity_poly.entity_id
_entity_poly.type
_entity_poly.pdbx_seq_one_letter_code
_entity_poly.pdbx_strand_id
1 'polypeptide(L)'
;MLASNENSEAAGVDAKSIPVKEEEQQAAATEEVKVEEGAATATATATAPPAVEAEAVSATENEEAVPTATEAPAEEATKPLPGWEKYPVKYDGWVVSHNAIRLDLDDLVRIVEETIPAHIAAGKMQPWMGDNLMEWYEHICNIIHEHHDHEEEIFFPAMNERVTVPEKLTADHKTLMSLMGRTKEEIKALSAAIKENRPGEELEPLRATLSATARAFNAEMRAHLQEEEEIGLPLFRANFTKKEASALEAKITKTIKPIFLGNLLRPLDEADRRMWMKKYAKIPAPVITFILWPKVKDNGAYYQTYTRVYDEIVKAERIPVKSAGKCVVM
;
A
#
# COMPACT_ATOMS: atom_id res chain seq x y z
N MET A 1 -51.46 21.46 -33.28
CA MET A 1 -50.42 20.67 -33.94
C MET A 1 -49.81 19.78 -32.85
N LEU A 2 -50.47 18.64 -32.59
CA LEU A 2 -50.07 17.27 -32.97
C LEU A 2 -48.90 16.77 -32.09
N ALA A 3 -48.95 15.65 -31.38
CA ALA A 3 -50.01 14.71 -31.00
C ALA A 3 -49.45 13.83 -29.86
N SER A 4 -50.35 13.37 -28.99
CA SER A 4 -50.17 12.31 -28.01
C SER A 4 -49.78 10.98 -28.68
N ASN A 5 -49.09 10.08 -27.95
CA ASN A 5 -49.10 8.66 -28.31
C ASN A 5 -49.12 7.78 -27.05
N GLU A 6 -50.26 7.11 -26.86
CA GLU A 6 -50.47 5.95 -25.99
C GLU A 6 -50.36 4.66 -26.82
N ASN A 7 -50.25 3.52 -26.10
CA ASN A 7 -50.42 2.11 -26.51
C ASN A 7 -49.32 1.41 -27.33
N SER A 8 -48.80 0.28 -26.81
CA SER A 8 -49.49 -1.02 -26.93
C SER A 8 -48.78 -2.18 -26.19
N GLU A 9 -49.59 -2.93 -25.44
CA GLU A 9 -49.62 -4.37 -25.15
C GLU A 9 -48.43 -5.33 -25.47
N ALA A 10 -48.07 -6.07 -24.42
CA ALA A 10 -47.97 -7.54 -24.30
C ALA A 10 -47.34 -8.40 -25.40
N ALA A 11 -46.24 -9.08 -25.04
CA ALA A 11 -45.95 -10.43 -25.48
C ALA A 11 -45.37 -11.23 -24.30
N GLY A 12 -46.13 -12.23 -23.85
CA GLY A 12 -45.70 -13.21 -22.86
C GLY A 12 -44.63 -14.14 -23.44
N VAL A 13 -43.67 -14.52 -22.61
CA VAL A 13 -42.71 -15.58 -22.91
C VAL A 13 -42.84 -16.65 -21.85
N ASP A 14 -43.22 -17.83 -22.32
CA ASP A 14 -43.34 -19.09 -21.59
C ASP A 14 -42.08 -19.41 -20.75
N ALA A 15 -42.28 -19.55 -19.45
CA ALA A 15 -41.33 -20.19 -18.57
C ALA A 15 -41.37 -21.70 -18.78
N LYS A 16 -40.45 -22.24 -19.60
CA LYS A 16 -40.16 -23.67 -19.61
C LYS A 16 -39.46 -24.06 -18.32
N SER A 17 -40.18 -24.82 -17.51
CA SER A 17 -39.75 -25.54 -16.32
C SER A 17 -38.52 -26.40 -16.61
N ILE A 18 -37.46 -26.17 -15.84
CA ILE A 18 -36.28 -27.03 -15.76
C ILE A 18 -36.59 -28.14 -14.74
N PRO A 19 -36.40 -29.42 -15.07
CA PRO A 19 -36.57 -30.50 -14.10
C PRO A 19 -35.45 -30.44 -13.06
N VAL A 20 -35.85 -30.27 -11.79
CA VAL A 20 -35.02 -30.48 -10.61
C VAL A 20 -34.67 -31.98 -10.57
N LYS A 21 -33.39 -32.31 -10.65
CA LYS A 21 -32.92 -33.65 -10.29
C LYS A 21 -32.89 -33.73 -8.76
N GLU A 22 -33.69 -34.63 -8.21
CA GLU A 22 -33.58 -35.09 -6.82
C GLU A 22 -32.18 -35.67 -6.62
N GLU A 23 -31.41 -35.04 -5.71
CA GLU A 23 -30.19 -35.62 -5.17
C GLU A 23 -30.55 -36.43 -3.92
N GLU A 24 -30.06 -37.65 -3.96
CA GLU A 24 -30.31 -38.77 -3.07
C GLU A 24 -29.76 -38.48 -1.66
N GLN A 25 -30.64 -38.49 -0.66
CA GLN A 25 -30.27 -38.44 0.76
C GLN A 25 -29.56 -39.75 1.14
N GLN A 26 -28.24 -39.70 1.34
CA GLN A 26 -27.54 -40.74 2.08
C GLN A 26 -27.66 -40.48 3.58
N ALA A 27 -28.29 -41.45 4.26
CA ALA A 27 -28.38 -41.54 5.70
C ALA A 27 -26.98 -41.81 6.30
N ALA A 28 -26.51 -40.88 7.13
CA ALA A 28 -25.41 -41.13 8.06
C ALA A 28 -25.98 -41.54 9.42
N ALA A 29 -25.48 -42.66 9.93
CA ALA A 29 -25.85 -43.25 11.20
C ALA A 29 -25.56 -42.30 12.38
N THR A 30 -26.55 -42.14 13.24
CA THR A 30 -26.42 -41.56 14.58
C THR A 30 -25.79 -42.57 15.52
N GLU A 31 -24.57 -42.29 15.98
CA GLU A 31 -23.97 -42.93 17.15
C GLU A 31 -24.32 -42.08 18.40
N GLU A 32 -25.15 -42.63 19.28
CA GLU A 32 -25.51 -42.02 20.57
C GLU A 32 -24.30 -42.01 21.51
N VAL A 33 -23.66 -40.86 21.66
CA VAL A 33 -22.75 -40.62 22.80
C VAL A 33 -23.55 -39.97 23.92
N LYS A 34 -23.77 -40.75 24.96
CA LYS A 34 -24.35 -40.34 26.24
C LYS A 34 -23.37 -39.39 26.96
N VAL A 35 -23.69 -38.10 27.01
CA VAL A 35 -22.97 -37.12 27.82
C VAL A 35 -23.79 -36.84 29.08
N GLU A 36 -23.18 -37.10 30.24
CA GLU A 36 -23.73 -36.81 31.56
C GLU A 36 -23.91 -35.29 31.76
N GLU A 37 -25.08 -34.90 32.26
CA GLU A 37 -25.38 -33.55 32.73
C GLU A 37 -24.55 -33.21 33.99
N GLY A 38 -23.56 -32.34 33.83
CA GLY A 38 -22.92 -31.61 34.91
C GLY A 38 -23.34 -30.15 34.88
N ALA A 39 -24.36 -29.79 35.67
CA ALA A 39 -24.79 -28.41 35.87
C ALA A 39 -23.75 -27.63 36.67
N ALA A 40 -23.12 -26.63 36.02
CA ALA A 40 -22.38 -25.57 36.70
C ALA A 40 -22.76 -24.22 36.07
N THR A 41 -23.68 -23.51 36.74
CA THR A 41 -23.94 -22.09 36.53
C THR A 41 -22.70 -21.28 36.85
N ALA A 42 -22.03 -20.76 35.82
CA ALA A 42 -21.00 -19.73 35.95
C ALA A 42 -21.56 -18.40 35.44
N THR A 43 -21.87 -17.51 36.39
CA THR A 43 -22.19 -16.11 36.15
C THR A 43 -20.93 -15.42 35.64
N ALA A 44 -20.89 -15.07 34.36
CA ALA A 44 -19.80 -14.27 33.78
C ALA A 44 -20.03 -12.80 34.11
N THR A 45 -19.42 -12.34 35.20
CA THR A 45 -19.22 -10.92 35.47
C THR A 45 -18.14 -10.42 34.51
N ALA A 46 -18.51 -9.51 33.61
CA ALA A 46 -17.57 -8.81 32.75
C ALA A 46 -16.70 -7.88 33.60
N THR A 47 -15.55 -8.39 34.05
CA THR A 47 -14.50 -7.57 34.64
C THR A 47 -13.83 -6.78 33.51
N ALA A 48 -13.87 -5.46 33.61
CA ALA A 48 -13.11 -4.58 32.73
C ALA A 48 -11.63 -5.02 32.70
N PRO A 49 -10.95 -4.93 31.54
CA PRO A 49 -9.52 -5.20 31.50
C PRO A 49 -8.82 -4.28 32.52
N PRO A 50 -7.81 -4.78 33.26
CA PRO A 50 -7.04 -3.93 34.15
C PRO A 50 -6.49 -2.78 33.32
N ALA A 51 -6.68 -1.56 33.83
CA ALA A 51 -5.94 -0.41 33.35
C ALA A 51 -4.47 -0.81 33.38
N VAL A 52 -3.87 -0.95 32.19
CA VAL A 52 -2.44 -1.05 32.07
C VAL A 52 -1.95 0.32 32.49
N GLU A 53 -1.60 0.46 33.76
CA GLU A 53 -0.77 1.56 34.22
C GLU A 53 0.45 1.53 33.32
N ALA A 54 0.54 2.52 32.43
CA ALA A 54 1.77 2.83 31.76
C ALA A 54 2.75 3.20 32.87
N GLU A 55 3.52 2.21 33.33
CA GLU A 55 4.73 2.48 34.10
C GLU A 55 5.53 3.48 33.27
N ALA A 56 5.58 4.71 33.76
CA ALA A 56 6.55 5.68 33.33
C ALA A 56 7.91 5.04 33.61
N VAL A 57 8.48 4.40 32.59
CA VAL A 57 9.85 3.94 32.59
C VAL A 57 10.69 5.20 32.75
N SER A 58 11.04 5.50 34.00
CA SER A 58 12.05 6.48 34.35
C SER A 58 13.36 6.00 33.73
N ALA A 59 13.64 6.46 32.53
CA ALA A 59 14.93 6.30 31.88
C ALA A 59 15.97 7.03 32.72
N THR A 60 16.63 6.30 33.61
CA THR A 60 17.86 6.75 34.23
C THR A 60 18.90 6.87 33.13
N GLU A 61 19.30 8.12 32.91
CA GLU A 61 20.38 8.60 32.07
C GLU A 61 21.62 7.71 32.25
N ASN A 62 21.92 6.92 31.23
CA ASN A 62 23.28 6.48 30.95
C ASN A 62 23.56 6.89 29.51
N GLU A 63 23.76 8.20 29.36
CA GLU A 63 24.19 8.87 28.16
C GLU A 63 25.66 8.49 27.90
N GLU A 64 25.91 7.25 27.49
CA GLU A 64 27.16 6.93 26.81
C GLU A 64 27.15 7.72 25.52
N ALA A 65 28.00 8.75 25.48
CA ALA A 65 28.19 9.63 24.34
C ALA A 65 28.39 8.79 23.08
N VAL A 66 27.34 8.71 22.26
CA VAL A 66 27.40 8.23 20.89
C VAL A 66 28.49 9.07 20.21
N PRO A 67 29.48 8.45 19.55
CA PRO A 67 30.51 9.21 18.86
C PRO A 67 29.83 10.18 17.89
N THR A 68 30.05 11.47 18.11
CA THR A 68 29.57 12.54 17.25
C THR A 68 30.00 12.22 15.83
N ALA A 69 29.04 11.85 14.98
CA ALA A 69 29.28 11.51 13.59
C ALA A 69 30.09 12.63 12.94
N THR A 70 31.26 12.24 12.47
CA THR A 70 32.26 13.08 11.82
C THR A 70 31.62 13.93 10.74
N GLU A 71 32.05 15.18 10.70
CA GLU A 71 31.72 16.29 9.80
C GLU A 71 31.03 15.89 8.48
N ALA A 72 29.93 16.58 8.18
CA ALA A 72 29.25 16.54 6.89
C ALA A 72 30.28 16.48 5.75
N PRO A 73 30.08 15.62 4.72
CA PRO A 73 31.04 15.48 3.65
C PRO A 73 31.33 16.85 3.06
N ALA A 74 32.60 17.22 2.99
CA ALA A 74 33.05 18.46 2.36
C ALA A 74 32.28 18.63 1.04
N GLU A 75 31.75 19.82 0.75
CA GLU A 75 30.87 20.13 -0.39
C GLU A 75 31.37 19.56 -1.75
N GLU A 76 32.68 19.35 -1.87
CA GLU A 76 33.33 18.73 -3.03
C GLU A 76 33.06 17.22 -3.19
N ALA A 77 32.82 16.49 -2.09
CA ALA A 77 32.57 15.05 -2.06
C ALA A 77 31.14 14.64 -2.50
N THR A 78 30.21 15.59 -2.61
CA THR A 78 28.82 15.34 -3.06
C THR A 78 28.57 15.82 -4.49
N LYS A 79 29.58 16.36 -5.17
CA LYS A 79 29.46 16.80 -6.55
C LYS A 79 29.24 15.58 -7.46
N PRO A 80 28.16 15.56 -8.28
CA PRO A 80 27.88 14.42 -9.13
C PRO A 80 28.96 14.23 -10.21
N LEU A 81 29.25 12.98 -10.55
CA LEU A 81 30.19 12.65 -11.64
C LEU A 81 29.69 13.18 -13.01
N PRO A 82 30.60 13.42 -13.96
CA PRO A 82 30.22 13.87 -15.30
C PRO A 82 29.18 12.96 -15.96
N GLY A 83 28.15 13.58 -16.56
CA GLY A 83 27.06 12.92 -17.27
C GLY A 83 25.72 12.93 -16.53
N TRP A 84 25.72 13.13 -15.21
CA TRP A 84 24.50 13.27 -14.42
C TRP A 84 23.73 14.56 -14.70
N GLU A 85 24.35 15.57 -15.31
CA GLU A 85 23.70 16.86 -15.64
C GLU A 85 22.53 16.67 -16.63
N LYS A 86 22.52 15.55 -17.36
CA LYS A 86 21.45 15.18 -18.32
C LYS A 86 20.28 14.42 -17.67
N TYR A 87 20.40 14.11 -16.38
CA TYR A 87 19.47 13.27 -15.62
C TYR A 87 18.98 14.03 -14.37
N PRO A 88 17.92 14.85 -14.52
CA PRO A 88 17.34 15.58 -13.40
C PRO A 88 16.97 14.66 -12.24
N VAL A 89 17.21 15.11 -11.01
CA VAL A 89 16.93 14.36 -9.77
C VAL A 89 15.49 13.87 -9.71
N LYS A 90 14.51 14.71 -10.12
CA LYS A 90 13.09 14.35 -10.11
C LYS A 90 12.69 13.14 -10.97
N TYR A 91 13.58 12.68 -11.85
CA TYR A 91 13.36 11.50 -12.70
C TYR A 91 14.27 10.32 -12.33
N ASP A 92 15.05 10.44 -11.27
CA ASP A 92 15.79 9.31 -10.71
C ASP A 92 14.81 8.23 -10.26
N GLY A 93 15.13 6.96 -10.51
CA GLY A 93 14.26 5.85 -10.10
C GLY A 93 14.02 5.85 -8.59
N TRP A 94 15.06 6.21 -7.83
CA TRP A 94 15.04 6.35 -6.38
C TRP A 94 14.02 7.41 -5.92
N VAL A 95 14.07 8.61 -6.50
CA VAL A 95 13.14 9.71 -6.16
C VAL A 95 11.71 9.40 -6.61
N VAL A 96 11.55 8.73 -7.74
CA VAL A 96 10.22 8.36 -8.24
C VAL A 96 9.57 7.30 -7.32
N SER A 97 10.32 6.33 -6.78
CA SER A 97 9.79 5.39 -5.78
C SER A 97 9.42 6.09 -4.49
N HIS A 98 10.25 7.03 -4.01
CA HIS A 98 9.96 7.80 -2.79
C HIS A 98 8.68 8.60 -2.92
N ASN A 99 8.47 9.25 -4.07
CA ASN A 99 7.23 9.98 -4.32
C ASN A 99 6.00 9.09 -4.34
N ALA A 100 6.12 7.83 -4.78
CA ALA A 100 5.04 6.87 -4.75
C ALA A 100 4.71 6.46 -3.31
N ILE A 101 5.72 6.19 -2.49
CA ILE A 101 5.56 5.89 -1.06
C ILE A 101 4.93 7.06 -0.30
N ARG A 102 5.40 8.30 -0.53
CA ARG A 102 4.81 9.49 0.08
C ARG A 102 3.32 9.61 -0.25
N LEU A 103 2.96 9.41 -1.52
CA LEU A 103 1.56 9.46 -1.95
C LEU A 103 0.72 8.33 -1.31
N ASP A 104 1.25 7.12 -1.20
CA ASP A 104 0.59 5.98 -0.56
C ASP A 104 0.34 6.25 0.95
N LEU A 105 1.29 6.86 1.65
CA LEU A 105 1.16 7.18 3.07
C LEU A 105 0.27 8.41 3.33
N ASP A 106 0.22 9.37 2.41
CA ASP A 106 -0.76 10.46 2.46
C ASP A 106 -2.17 9.93 2.26
N ASP A 107 -2.35 8.98 1.35
CA ASP A 107 -3.62 8.29 1.14
C ASP A 107 -4.07 7.52 2.38
N LEU A 108 -3.14 6.87 3.10
CA LEU A 108 -3.44 6.17 4.34
C LEU A 108 -3.97 7.14 5.40
N VAL A 109 -3.26 8.24 5.63
CA VAL A 109 -3.67 9.27 6.60
C VAL A 109 -5.04 9.84 6.20
N ARG A 110 -5.25 10.19 4.93
CA ARG A 110 -6.52 10.70 4.41
C ARG A 110 -7.67 9.71 4.58
N ILE A 111 -7.45 8.42 4.35
CA ILE A 111 -8.47 7.40 4.57
C ILE A 111 -8.88 7.38 6.06
N VAL A 112 -7.91 7.33 6.96
CA VAL A 112 -8.16 7.12 8.40
C VAL A 112 -8.70 8.37 9.09
N GLU A 113 -8.28 9.56 8.66
CA GLU A 113 -8.62 10.83 9.32
C GLU A 113 -9.80 11.55 8.69
N GLU A 114 -10.08 11.33 7.41
CA GLU A 114 -11.15 12.03 6.70
C GLU A 114 -12.24 11.06 6.23
N THR A 115 -11.84 10.01 5.51
CA THR A 115 -12.79 9.13 4.80
C THR A 115 -13.59 8.25 5.75
N ILE A 116 -12.93 7.53 6.65
CA ILE A 116 -13.60 6.62 7.60
C ILE A 116 -14.55 7.39 8.53
N PRO A 117 -14.15 8.52 9.16
CA PRO A 117 -15.09 9.32 9.96
C PRO A 117 -16.31 9.79 9.18
N ALA A 118 -16.13 10.24 7.93
CA ALA A 118 -17.23 10.68 7.09
C ALA A 118 -18.22 9.54 6.80
N HIS A 119 -17.72 8.33 6.56
CA HIS A 119 -18.57 7.16 6.32
C HIS A 119 -19.25 6.65 7.59
N ILE A 120 -18.58 6.71 8.74
CA ILE A 120 -19.19 6.41 10.05
C ILE A 120 -20.35 7.38 10.30
N ALA A 121 -20.11 8.68 10.18
CA ALA A 121 -21.12 9.72 10.41
C ALA A 121 -22.31 9.60 9.44
N ALA A 122 -22.07 9.15 8.21
CA ALA A 122 -23.11 8.95 7.20
C ALA A 122 -23.81 7.58 7.29
N GLY A 123 -23.40 6.68 8.20
CA GLY A 123 -23.91 5.31 8.24
C GLY A 123 -23.61 4.49 6.98
N LYS A 124 -22.52 4.83 6.28
CA LYS A 124 -22.12 4.23 5.00
C LYS A 124 -21.04 3.15 5.14
N MET A 125 -20.57 2.87 6.35
CA MET A 125 -19.63 1.77 6.57
C MET A 125 -20.25 0.45 6.13
N GLN A 126 -19.51 -0.33 5.36
CA GLN A 126 -19.93 -1.64 4.86
C GLN A 126 -18.81 -2.67 5.09
N PRO A 127 -19.13 -3.97 5.33
CA PRO A 127 -18.13 -5.00 5.59
C PRO A 127 -16.98 -5.04 4.57
N TRP A 128 -17.32 -4.85 3.29
CA TRP A 128 -16.34 -4.88 2.20
C TRP A 128 -15.31 -3.75 2.26
N MET A 129 -15.61 -2.63 2.93
CA MET A 129 -14.64 -1.53 3.07
C MET A 129 -13.45 -1.96 3.92
N GLY A 130 -13.67 -2.80 4.94
CA GLY A 130 -12.59 -3.38 5.74
C GLY A 130 -11.72 -4.33 4.92
N ASP A 131 -12.33 -5.20 4.12
CA ASP A 131 -11.58 -6.08 3.19
C ASP A 131 -10.72 -5.28 2.22
N ASN A 132 -11.33 -4.29 1.58
CA ASN A 132 -10.64 -3.41 0.64
C ASN A 132 -9.50 -2.63 1.32
N LEU A 133 -9.72 -2.09 2.53
CA LEU A 133 -8.67 -1.35 3.24
C LEU A 133 -7.47 -2.24 3.52
N MET A 134 -7.71 -3.48 3.95
CA MET A 134 -6.66 -4.46 4.18
C MET A 134 -5.93 -4.84 2.89
N GLU A 135 -6.65 -5.18 1.82
CA GLU A 135 -6.07 -5.52 0.51
C GLU A 135 -5.20 -4.38 -0.04
N TRP A 136 -5.71 -3.16 0.03
CA TRP A 136 -5.00 -1.96 -0.40
C TRP A 136 -3.73 -1.73 0.43
N TYR A 137 -3.80 -1.88 1.75
CA TYR A 137 -2.65 -1.67 2.62
C TYR A 137 -1.58 -2.76 2.46
N GLU A 138 -1.98 -4.02 2.24
CA GLU A 138 -1.01 -5.08 1.93
C GLU A 138 -0.24 -4.80 0.63
N HIS A 139 -0.88 -4.16 -0.35
CA HIS A 139 -0.18 -3.71 -1.55
C HIS A 139 0.93 -2.70 -1.22
N ILE A 140 0.63 -1.71 -0.36
CA ILE A 140 1.60 -0.72 0.10
C ILE A 140 2.75 -1.38 0.85
N CYS A 141 2.46 -2.29 1.79
CA CYS A 141 3.50 -3.04 2.51
C CYS A 141 4.47 -3.73 1.55
N ASN A 142 3.95 -4.38 0.51
CA ASN A 142 4.78 -5.07 -0.48
C ASN A 142 5.68 -4.12 -1.27
N ILE A 143 5.19 -2.92 -1.62
CA ILE A 143 5.99 -1.91 -2.33
C ILE A 143 7.10 -1.39 -1.43
N ILE A 144 6.80 -1.04 -0.18
CA ILE A 144 7.79 -0.52 0.77
C ILE A 144 8.85 -1.57 1.07
N HIS A 145 8.45 -2.82 1.30
CA HIS A 145 9.41 -3.92 1.47
C HIS A 145 10.32 -4.06 0.25
N GLU A 146 9.76 -4.17 -0.96
CA GLU A 146 10.57 -4.34 -2.17
C GLU A 146 11.49 -3.15 -2.42
N HIS A 147 11.07 -1.93 -2.08
CA HIS A 147 11.91 -0.73 -2.16
C HIS A 147 13.12 -0.82 -1.23
N HIS A 148 12.92 -1.09 0.06
CA HIS A 148 14.03 -1.20 1.02
C HIS A 148 14.91 -2.44 0.74
N ASP A 149 14.33 -3.55 0.27
CA ASP A 149 15.11 -4.71 -0.16
C ASP A 149 16.06 -4.33 -1.31
N HIS A 150 15.64 -3.50 -2.27
CA HIS A 150 16.54 -3.01 -3.31
C HIS A 150 17.68 -2.14 -2.77
N GLU A 151 17.43 -1.36 -1.72
CA GLU A 151 18.46 -0.55 -1.07
C GLU A 151 19.48 -1.44 -0.37
N GLU A 152 19.00 -2.34 0.48
CA GLU A 152 19.83 -3.23 1.31
C GLU A 152 20.59 -4.28 0.50
N GLU A 153 20.00 -4.80 -0.57
CA GLU A 153 20.58 -5.91 -1.33
C GLU A 153 21.39 -5.43 -2.56
N ILE A 154 21.12 -4.22 -3.07
CA ILE A 154 21.70 -3.76 -4.34
C ILE A 154 22.46 -2.45 -4.19
N PHE A 155 21.83 -1.39 -3.67
CA PHE A 155 22.43 -0.06 -3.69
C PHE A 155 23.45 0.15 -2.56
N PHE A 156 23.07 -0.06 -1.30
CA PHE A 156 23.96 0.16 -0.17
C PHE A 156 25.20 -0.76 -0.19
N PRO A 157 25.10 -2.06 -0.55
CA PRO A 157 26.30 -2.88 -0.72
C PRO A 157 27.23 -2.33 -1.79
N ALA A 158 26.70 -1.92 -2.95
CA ALA A 158 27.51 -1.34 -4.01
C ALA A 158 28.17 -0.03 -3.56
N MET A 159 27.43 0.84 -2.85
CA MET A 159 27.95 2.09 -2.31
C MET A 159 29.09 1.84 -1.31
N ASN A 160 28.92 0.88 -0.39
CA ASN A 160 29.93 0.51 0.60
C ASN A 160 31.25 -0.01 0.01
N GLU A 161 31.27 -0.44 -1.26
CA GLU A 161 32.53 -0.76 -1.96
C GLU A 161 33.39 0.49 -2.27
N ARG A 162 32.80 1.69 -2.25
CA ARG A 162 33.46 2.95 -2.67
C ARG A 162 33.47 4.02 -1.61
N VAL A 163 32.44 4.06 -0.78
CA VAL A 163 32.22 5.13 0.18
C VAL A 163 31.48 4.60 1.40
N THR A 164 31.77 5.15 2.58
CA THR A 164 31.05 4.79 3.80
C THR A 164 29.63 5.34 3.74
N VAL A 165 28.64 4.44 3.65
CA VAL A 165 27.23 4.80 3.76
C VAL A 165 26.92 5.14 5.22
N PRO A 166 26.30 6.29 5.53
CA PRO A 166 25.90 6.60 6.90
C PRO A 166 24.98 5.52 7.48
N GLU A 167 25.30 5.02 8.67
CA GLU A 167 24.57 3.92 9.33
C GLU A 167 23.07 4.23 9.48
N LYS A 168 22.72 5.50 9.68
CA LYS A 168 21.33 5.93 9.82
C LYS A 168 20.46 5.60 8.60
N LEU A 169 21.03 5.61 7.39
CA LEU A 169 20.29 5.27 6.15
C LEU A 169 19.76 3.84 6.16
N THR A 170 20.40 2.90 6.87
CA THR A 170 19.89 1.52 7.01
C THR A 170 19.18 1.30 8.36
N ALA A 171 19.65 1.95 9.42
CA ALA A 171 19.15 1.71 10.78
C ALA A 171 17.65 2.06 10.94
N ASP A 172 17.20 3.12 10.27
CA ASP A 172 15.81 3.59 10.36
C ASP A 172 14.81 2.56 9.77
N HIS A 173 15.25 1.68 8.85
CA HIS A 173 14.40 0.63 8.28
C HIS A 173 13.73 -0.25 9.34
N LYS A 174 14.44 -0.59 10.42
CA LYS A 174 13.86 -1.43 11.49
C LYS A 174 12.68 -0.75 12.17
N THR A 175 12.78 0.55 12.44
CA THR A 175 11.70 1.35 13.05
C THR A 175 10.52 1.45 12.09
N LEU A 176 10.79 1.71 10.81
CA LEU A 176 9.75 1.79 9.77
C LEU A 176 9.01 0.46 9.60
N MET A 177 9.71 -0.68 9.58
CA MET A 177 9.09 -2.01 9.50
C MET A 177 8.21 -2.32 10.71
N SER A 178 8.62 -1.88 11.90
CA SER A 178 7.83 -2.01 13.12
C SER A 178 6.52 -1.19 13.04
N LEU A 179 6.60 0.08 12.62
CA LEU A 179 5.43 0.95 12.44
C LEU A 179 4.48 0.43 11.36
N MET A 180 5.04 -0.07 10.25
CA MET A 180 4.26 -0.67 9.17
C MET A 180 3.51 -1.92 9.64
N GLY A 181 4.17 -2.80 10.41
CA GLY A 181 3.56 -3.99 11.00
C GLY A 181 2.47 -3.67 12.02
N ARG A 182 2.71 -2.67 12.88
CA ARG A 182 1.70 -2.20 13.83
C ARG A 182 0.46 -1.64 13.12
N THR A 183 0.67 -0.80 12.11
CA THR A 183 -0.40 -0.25 11.28
C THR A 183 -1.22 -1.38 10.62
N LYS A 184 -0.56 -2.46 10.17
CA LYS A 184 -1.23 -3.65 9.61
C LYS A 184 -2.20 -4.29 10.60
N GLU A 185 -1.76 -4.54 11.83
CA GLU A 185 -2.61 -5.16 12.85
C GLU A 185 -3.75 -4.24 13.29
N GLU A 186 -3.53 -2.92 13.34
CA GLU A 186 -4.56 -1.93 13.65
C GLU A 186 -5.62 -1.83 12.53
N ILE A 187 -5.20 -1.87 11.25
CA ILE A 187 -6.13 -1.97 10.10
C ILE A 187 -6.94 -3.25 10.17
N LYS A 188 -6.31 -4.38 10.52
CA LYS A 188 -6.99 -5.68 10.66
C LYS A 188 -8.02 -5.65 11.78
N ALA A 189 -7.71 -5.06 12.93
CA ALA A 189 -8.64 -4.89 14.04
C ALA A 189 -9.85 -4.02 13.64
N LEU A 190 -9.60 -2.86 13.00
CA LEU A 190 -10.66 -1.99 12.49
C LEU A 190 -11.53 -2.71 11.42
N SER A 191 -10.89 -3.44 10.52
CA SER A 191 -11.58 -4.19 9.45
C SER A 191 -12.47 -5.31 10.01
N ALA A 192 -12.01 -6.01 11.06
CA ALA A 192 -12.83 -7.01 11.75
C ALA A 192 -14.07 -6.36 12.40
N ALA A 193 -13.90 -5.24 13.09
CA ALA A 193 -15.01 -4.50 13.70
C ALA A 193 -16.03 -3.99 12.66
N ILE A 194 -15.57 -3.52 11.50
CA ILE A 194 -16.44 -3.13 10.37
C ILE A 194 -17.24 -4.33 9.85
N LYS A 195 -16.63 -5.50 9.71
CA LYS A 195 -17.31 -6.73 9.24
C LYS A 195 -18.37 -7.23 10.20
N GLU A 196 -18.11 -7.09 11.50
CA GLU A 196 -19.08 -7.40 12.56
C GLU A 196 -20.21 -6.37 12.66
N ASN A 197 -20.20 -5.33 11.81
CA ASN A 197 -21.19 -4.26 11.79
C ASN A 197 -21.33 -3.57 13.15
N ARG A 198 -20.20 -3.38 13.85
CA ARG A 198 -20.17 -2.65 15.12
C ARG A 198 -20.60 -1.19 14.92
N PRO A 199 -21.29 -0.58 15.90
CA PRO A 199 -21.73 0.80 15.80
C PRO A 199 -20.53 1.76 15.73
N GLY A 200 -20.74 2.95 15.15
CA GLY A 200 -19.66 3.93 14.93
C GLY A 200 -18.88 4.31 16.19
N GLU A 201 -19.55 4.36 17.34
CA GLU A 201 -18.95 4.62 18.66
C GLU A 201 -17.91 3.55 19.08
N GLU A 202 -18.06 2.31 18.61
CA GLU A 202 -17.08 1.24 18.83
C GLU A 202 -15.95 1.24 17.79
N LEU A 203 -16.19 1.80 16.60
CA LEU A 203 -15.17 1.95 15.55
C LEU A 203 -14.19 3.09 15.86
N GLU A 204 -14.67 4.14 16.52
CA GLU A 204 -13.92 5.37 16.74
C GLU A 204 -12.62 5.19 17.54
N PRO A 205 -12.57 4.43 18.65
CA PRO A 205 -11.30 4.18 19.36
C PRO A 205 -10.27 3.41 18.53
N LEU A 206 -10.72 2.44 17.72
CA LEU A 206 -9.85 1.68 16.82
C LEU A 206 -9.26 2.59 15.73
N ARG A 207 -10.11 3.42 15.13
CA ARG A 207 -9.70 4.42 14.14
C ARG A 207 -8.74 5.45 14.74
N ALA A 208 -8.99 5.96 15.94
CA ALA A 208 -8.13 6.93 16.60
C ALA A 208 -6.73 6.36 16.88
N THR A 209 -6.67 5.09 17.30
CA THR A 209 -5.40 4.35 17.48
C THR A 209 -4.66 4.25 16.14
N LEU A 210 -5.35 3.81 15.08
CA LEU A 210 -4.80 3.72 13.73
C LEU A 210 -4.32 5.07 13.19
N SER A 211 -5.05 6.17 13.44
CA SER A 211 -4.66 7.54 13.02
C SER A 211 -3.35 7.95 13.67
N ALA A 212 -3.16 7.66 14.96
CA ALA A 212 -1.91 7.99 15.65
C ALA A 212 -0.73 7.24 15.04
N THR A 213 -0.87 5.93 14.81
CA THR A 213 0.20 5.12 14.21
C THR A 213 0.46 5.50 12.75
N ALA A 214 -0.59 5.75 11.96
CA ALA A 214 -0.46 6.16 10.55
C ALA A 214 0.27 7.51 10.41
N ARG A 215 0.00 8.48 11.30
CA ARG A 215 0.74 9.76 11.34
C ARG A 215 2.20 9.56 11.70
N ALA A 216 2.49 8.76 12.72
CA ALA A 216 3.87 8.43 13.10
C ALA A 216 4.60 7.75 11.94
N PHE A 217 3.98 6.76 11.30
CA PHE A 217 4.58 6.06 10.16
C PHE A 217 4.85 6.99 8.97
N ASN A 218 3.88 7.86 8.60
CA ASN A 218 4.07 8.84 7.54
C ASN A 218 5.20 9.82 7.87
N ALA A 219 5.24 10.36 9.09
CA ALA A 219 6.27 11.30 9.51
C ALA A 219 7.68 10.68 9.48
N GLU A 220 7.87 9.50 10.07
CA GLU A 220 9.16 8.80 10.09
C GLU A 220 9.61 8.41 8.69
N MET A 221 8.71 7.86 7.86
CA MET A 221 9.05 7.51 6.47
C MET A 221 9.47 8.76 5.70
N ARG A 222 8.78 9.89 5.84
CA ARG A 222 9.15 11.13 5.15
C ARG A 222 10.54 11.62 5.54
N ALA A 223 10.85 11.60 6.83
CA ALA A 223 12.15 12.01 7.33
C ALA A 223 13.27 11.12 6.75
N HIS A 224 13.05 9.81 6.76
CA HIS A 224 13.96 8.82 6.21
C HIS A 224 14.18 9.00 4.69
N LEU A 225 13.10 9.04 3.89
CA LEU A 225 13.20 9.24 2.43
C LEU A 225 13.85 10.59 2.06
N GLN A 226 13.65 11.62 2.89
CA GLN A 226 14.31 12.92 2.71
C GLN A 226 15.81 12.82 2.96
N GLU A 227 16.23 12.14 4.03
CA GLU A 227 17.65 11.94 4.33
C GLU A 227 18.36 11.15 3.23
N GLU A 228 17.73 10.10 2.69
CA GLU A 228 18.26 9.38 1.54
C GLU A 228 18.41 10.26 0.30
N GLU A 229 17.45 11.14 0.04
CA GLU A 229 17.51 12.07 -1.09
C GLU A 229 18.55 13.19 -0.91
N GLU A 230 18.76 13.65 0.31
CA GLU A 230 19.68 14.75 0.65
C GLU A 230 21.11 14.27 0.89
N ILE A 231 21.30 13.01 1.30
CA ILE A 231 22.61 12.44 1.65
C ILE A 231 22.95 11.25 0.75
N GLY A 232 22.09 10.23 0.74
CA GLY A 232 22.34 8.99 0.00
C GLY A 232 22.49 9.20 -1.51
N LEU A 233 21.56 9.90 -2.13
CA LEU A 233 21.55 10.12 -3.58
C LEU A 233 22.71 10.99 -4.07
N PRO A 234 23.07 12.14 -3.42
CA PRO A 234 24.27 12.88 -3.78
C PRO A 234 25.54 12.04 -3.63
N LEU A 235 25.66 11.28 -2.54
CA LEU A 235 26.79 10.36 -2.32
C LEU A 235 26.89 9.31 -3.43
N PHE A 236 25.76 8.74 -3.82
CA PHE A 236 25.68 7.80 -4.94
C PHE A 236 26.11 8.44 -6.26
N ARG A 237 25.57 9.61 -6.60
CA ARG A 237 25.89 10.30 -7.87
C ARG A 237 27.33 10.80 -7.94
N ALA A 238 27.96 11.09 -6.81
CA ALA A 238 29.36 11.46 -6.71
C ALA A 238 30.33 10.28 -6.89
N ASN A 239 29.86 9.04 -6.67
CA ASN A 239 30.71 7.83 -6.70
C ASN A 239 30.36 6.84 -7.83
N PHE A 240 29.23 7.02 -8.50
CA PHE A 240 28.77 6.14 -9.59
C PHE A 240 28.50 6.94 -10.85
N THR A 241 29.07 6.50 -11.97
CA THR A 241 28.69 7.01 -13.29
C THR A 241 27.25 6.60 -13.61
N LYS A 242 26.55 7.34 -14.49
CA LYS A 242 25.20 6.93 -14.88
C LYS A 242 25.15 5.55 -15.54
N LYS A 243 26.24 5.10 -16.19
CA LYS A 243 26.32 3.75 -16.77
C LYS A 243 26.28 2.68 -15.68
N GLU A 244 27.04 2.88 -14.60
CA GLU A 244 27.05 1.95 -13.46
C GLU A 244 25.71 1.97 -12.72
N ALA A 245 25.15 3.16 -12.46
CA ALA A 245 23.82 3.29 -11.88
C ALA A 245 22.75 2.56 -12.71
N SER A 246 22.77 2.74 -14.04
CA SER A 246 21.84 2.03 -14.94
C SER A 246 22.00 0.51 -14.87
N ALA A 247 23.21 0.01 -14.57
CA ALA A 247 23.45 -1.43 -14.42
C ALA A 247 22.87 -1.98 -13.12
N LEU A 248 22.88 -1.20 -12.03
CA LEU A 248 22.19 -1.51 -10.78
C LEU A 248 20.66 -1.46 -10.96
N GLU A 249 20.14 -0.39 -11.56
CA GLU A 249 18.71 -0.24 -11.90
C GLU A 249 18.20 -1.39 -12.79
N ALA A 250 19.04 -1.91 -13.69
CA ALA A 250 18.71 -3.06 -14.53
C ALA A 250 18.59 -4.38 -13.75
N LYS A 251 19.17 -4.50 -12.55
CA LYS A 251 18.94 -5.65 -11.66
C LYS A 251 17.52 -5.59 -11.08
N ILE A 252 17.11 -4.42 -10.62
CA ILE A 252 15.76 -4.14 -10.08
C ILE A 252 14.68 -4.34 -11.16
N THR A 253 14.92 -3.82 -12.36
CA THR A 253 13.93 -3.91 -13.45
C THR A 253 13.62 -5.37 -13.85
N LYS A 254 14.50 -6.32 -13.53
CA LYS A 254 14.25 -7.76 -13.81
C LYS A 254 13.34 -8.41 -12.76
N THR A 255 13.27 -7.86 -11.55
CA THR A 255 12.49 -8.39 -10.44
C THR A 255 11.17 -7.65 -10.27
N ILE A 256 11.09 -6.38 -10.70
CA ILE A 256 9.92 -5.54 -10.49
C ILE A 256 8.67 -6.14 -11.14
N LYS A 257 7.65 -6.37 -10.31
CA LYS A 257 6.35 -6.84 -10.80
C LYS A 257 5.68 -5.72 -11.59
N PRO A 258 4.98 -6.04 -12.70
CA PRO A 258 4.29 -5.01 -13.46
C PRO A 258 3.39 -4.12 -12.61
N ILE A 259 2.72 -4.67 -11.59
CA ILE A 259 1.83 -3.90 -10.70
C ILE A 259 2.55 -2.77 -9.96
N PHE A 260 3.80 -2.97 -9.54
CA PHE A 260 4.60 -1.95 -8.86
C PHE A 260 5.01 -0.81 -9.79
N LEU A 261 5.22 -1.10 -11.08
CA LEU A 261 5.44 -0.04 -12.07
C LEU A 261 4.21 0.89 -12.20
N GLY A 262 3.00 0.37 -12.01
CA GLY A 262 1.79 1.20 -11.98
C GLY A 262 1.77 2.17 -10.79
N ASN A 263 2.13 1.68 -9.61
CA ASN A 263 2.25 2.49 -8.39
C ASN A 263 3.39 3.51 -8.49
N LEU A 264 4.58 3.08 -8.94
CA LEU A 264 5.76 3.93 -9.15
C LEU A 264 5.46 5.16 -10.00
N LEU A 265 4.64 4.99 -11.05
CA LEU A 265 4.30 6.06 -11.99
C LEU A 265 3.14 6.94 -11.52
N ARG A 266 2.42 6.56 -10.46
CA ARG A 266 1.22 7.25 -9.97
C ARG A 266 1.44 8.73 -9.64
N PRO A 267 2.54 9.14 -8.98
CA PRO A 267 2.78 10.55 -8.63
C PRO A 267 3.11 11.44 -9.82
N LEU A 268 3.53 10.86 -10.96
CA LEU A 268 3.90 11.61 -12.14
C LEU A 268 2.66 12.00 -12.95
N ASP A 269 2.65 13.17 -13.59
CA ASP A 269 1.62 13.53 -14.57
C ASP A 269 1.76 12.72 -15.87
N GLU A 270 0.77 12.80 -16.77
CA GLU A 270 0.78 12.00 -18.01
C GLU A 270 2.06 12.22 -18.85
N ALA A 271 2.50 13.48 -18.97
CA ALA A 271 3.66 13.84 -19.77
C ALA A 271 4.96 13.32 -19.14
N ASP A 272 5.10 13.48 -17.82
CA ASP A 272 6.24 13.01 -17.04
C ASP A 272 6.29 11.47 -16.99
N ARG A 273 5.15 10.76 -16.90
CA ARG A 273 5.11 9.29 -17.02
C ARG A 273 5.68 8.81 -18.35
N ARG A 274 5.22 9.38 -19.47
CA ARG A 274 5.72 9.02 -20.82
C ARG A 274 7.19 9.37 -20.97
N MET A 275 7.59 10.55 -20.50
CA MET A 275 8.97 10.99 -20.54
C MET A 275 9.86 10.05 -19.74
N TRP A 276 9.44 9.67 -18.54
CA TRP A 276 10.18 8.77 -17.67
C TRP A 276 10.37 7.39 -18.28
N MET A 277 9.28 6.77 -18.72
CA MET A 277 9.35 5.45 -19.36
C MET A 277 10.25 5.46 -20.60
N LYS A 278 10.13 6.48 -21.46
CA LYS A 278 10.88 6.56 -22.73
C LYS A 278 12.35 6.93 -22.53
N LYS A 279 12.62 7.96 -21.73
CA LYS A 279 13.94 8.62 -21.67
C LYS A 279 14.81 8.07 -20.54
N TYR A 280 14.24 7.82 -19.37
CA TYR A 280 14.99 7.48 -18.16
C TYR A 280 15.00 5.98 -17.92
N ALA A 281 13.84 5.32 -17.95
CA ALA A 281 13.75 3.86 -17.86
C ALA A 281 14.05 3.13 -19.19
N LYS A 282 14.17 3.87 -20.30
CA LYS A 282 14.52 3.37 -21.65
C LYS A 282 13.67 2.18 -22.10
N ILE A 283 12.39 2.18 -21.72
CA ILE A 283 11.46 1.12 -22.10
C ILE A 283 11.18 1.22 -23.61
N PRO A 284 11.23 0.11 -24.37
CA PRO A 284 10.95 0.15 -25.80
C PRO A 284 9.58 0.74 -26.12
N ALA A 285 9.50 1.60 -27.14
CA ALA A 285 8.26 2.28 -27.51
C ALA A 285 7.05 1.34 -27.76
N PRO A 286 7.21 0.14 -28.37
CA PRO A 286 6.12 -0.82 -28.49
C PRO A 286 5.64 -1.34 -27.13
N VAL A 287 6.54 -1.60 -26.19
CA VAL A 287 6.20 -2.04 -24.82
C VAL A 287 5.45 -0.94 -24.08
N ILE A 288 5.91 0.31 -24.17
CA ILE A 288 5.19 1.45 -23.62
C ILE A 288 3.79 1.51 -24.23
N THR A 289 3.67 1.54 -25.56
CA THR A 289 2.40 1.81 -26.25
C THR A 289 1.37 0.71 -26.06
N PHE A 290 1.77 -0.55 -26.19
CA PHE A 290 0.84 -1.68 -26.25
C PHE A 290 0.69 -2.44 -24.94
N ILE A 291 1.68 -2.37 -24.03
CA ILE A 291 1.68 -3.15 -22.79
C ILE A 291 1.47 -2.26 -21.57
N LEU A 292 2.28 -1.22 -21.40
CA LEU A 292 2.26 -0.40 -20.18
C LEU A 292 1.22 0.71 -20.23
N TRP A 293 1.14 1.45 -21.34
CA TRP A 293 0.24 2.60 -21.49
C TRP A 293 -1.22 2.25 -21.23
N PRO A 294 -1.77 1.14 -21.77
CA PRO A 294 -3.15 0.75 -21.49
C PRO A 294 -3.40 0.41 -20.02
N LYS A 295 -2.34 0.07 -19.26
CA LYS A 295 -2.44 -0.27 -17.84
C LYS A 295 -2.29 0.97 -16.93
N VAL A 296 -1.44 1.93 -17.30
CA VAL A 296 -1.16 3.16 -16.50
C VAL A 296 -2.10 4.33 -16.81
N LYS A 297 -2.73 4.37 -17.99
CA LYS A 297 -3.70 5.41 -18.34
C LYS A 297 -5.03 5.20 -17.59
N ASP A 298 -5.79 6.27 -17.42
CA ASP A 298 -7.04 6.30 -16.64
C ASP A 298 -7.92 5.06 -16.85
N ASN A 299 -8.22 4.35 -15.75
CA ASN A 299 -9.00 3.11 -15.70
C ASN A 299 -8.37 1.86 -16.34
N GLY A 300 -7.07 1.88 -16.62
CA GLY A 300 -6.30 0.72 -17.06
C GLY A 300 -6.19 -0.39 -16.00
N ALA A 301 -5.53 -1.49 -16.35
CA ALA A 301 -5.39 -2.64 -15.44
C ALA A 301 -4.76 -2.28 -14.07
N TYR A 302 -3.84 -1.31 -14.00
CA TYR A 302 -3.26 -0.89 -12.71
C TYR A 302 -4.25 -0.13 -11.84
N TYR A 303 -5.04 0.76 -12.45
CA TYR A 303 -6.15 1.38 -11.76
C TYR A 303 -7.07 0.30 -11.20
N GLN A 304 -7.42 -0.72 -12.00
CA GLN A 304 -8.33 -1.78 -11.58
C GLN A 304 -7.84 -2.63 -10.41
N THR A 305 -6.54 -2.72 -10.16
CA THR A 305 -6.00 -3.55 -9.06
C THR A 305 -5.83 -2.79 -7.76
N TYR A 306 -5.21 -1.61 -7.80
CA TYR A 306 -4.80 -0.90 -6.59
C TYR A 306 -5.66 0.35 -6.34
N THR A 307 -5.66 1.29 -7.30
CA THR A 307 -6.37 2.57 -7.16
C THR A 307 -7.88 2.39 -7.10
N ARG A 308 -8.44 1.33 -7.68
CA ARG A 308 -9.86 0.99 -7.59
C ARG A 308 -10.26 0.73 -6.15
N VAL A 309 -9.49 -0.09 -5.43
CA VAL A 309 -9.80 -0.46 -4.05
C VAL A 309 -9.79 0.78 -3.14
N TYR A 310 -8.79 1.65 -3.34
CA TYR A 310 -8.74 2.97 -2.74
C TYR A 310 -9.98 3.82 -3.07
N ASP A 311 -10.32 3.95 -4.36
CA ASP A 311 -11.47 4.74 -4.83
C ASP A 311 -12.80 4.20 -4.30
N GLU A 312 -12.96 2.88 -4.21
CA GLU A 312 -14.15 2.23 -3.64
C GLU A 312 -14.34 2.66 -2.19
N ILE A 313 -13.26 2.66 -1.39
CA ILE A 313 -13.29 3.12 0.01
C ILE A 313 -13.66 4.61 0.04
N VAL A 314 -12.98 5.46 -0.72
CA VAL A 314 -13.22 6.92 -0.70
C VAL A 314 -14.64 7.29 -1.13
N LYS A 315 -15.15 6.66 -2.20
CA LYS A 315 -16.47 6.97 -2.77
C LYS A 315 -17.62 6.26 -2.05
N ALA A 316 -17.32 5.31 -1.17
CA ALA A 316 -18.28 4.38 -0.59
C ALA A 316 -19.14 3.66 -1.65
N GLU A 317 -18.53 3.31 -2.78
CA GLU A 317 -19.20 2.67 -3.91
C GLU A 317 -18.37 1.51 -4.42
N ARG A 318 -18.99 0.33 -4.64
CA ARG A 318 -18.33 -0.78 -5.33
C ARG A 318 -18.20 -0.45 -6.81
N ILE A 319 -16.98 -0.30 -7.29
CA ILE A 319 -16.69 -0.05 -8.70
C ILE A 319 -16.66 -1.42 -9.39
N PRO A 320 -17.55 -1.67 -10.37
CA PRO A 320 -17.55 -2.94 -11.07
C PRO A 320 -16.20 -3.20 -11.73
N VAL A 321 -15.60 -4.35 -11.43
CA VAL A 321 -14.43 -4.82 -12.17
C VAL A 321 -14.89 -5.04 -13.60
N LYS A 322 -14.42 -4.21 -14.53
CA LYS A 322 -14.60 -4.51 -15.95
C LYS A 322 -13.96 -5.88 -16.15
N SER A 323 -14.78 -6.90 -16.46
CA SER A 323 -14.24 -8.21 -16.79
C SER A 323 -13.17 -7.95 -17.83
N ALA A 324 -11.92 -8.31 -17.50
CA ALA A 324 -10.84 -8.17 -18.46
C ALA A 324 -11.24 -9.09 -19.61
N GLY A 325 -11.88 -8.51 -20.64
CA GLY A 325 -12.44 -9.26 -21.75
C GLY A 325 -11.31 -10.15 -22.23
N LYS A 326 -11.50 -11.48 -22.11
CA LYS A 326 -10.46 -12.52 -22.20
C LYS A 326 -9.28 -12.00 -23.01
N CYS A 327 -8.25 -11.47 -22.33
CA CYS A 327 -7.07 -11.01 -23.03
C CYS A 327 -6.42 -12.29 -23.55
N VAL A 328 -6.67 -12.60 -24.82
CA VAL A 328 -6.06 -13.73 -25.49
C VAL A 328 -4.57 -13.43 -25.48
N VAL A 329 -3.85 -14.12 -24.58
CA VAL A 329 -2.40 -14.11 -24.57
C VAL A 329 -1.98 -14.82 -25.87
N MET A 330 -1.71 -14.03 -26.92
CA MET A 330 -0.96 -14.47 -28.09
C MET A 330 0.53 -14.28 -27.82
#